data_AF-A0A0B7FS94-F1
#
_entry.id   AF-A0A0B7FS94-F1
#
_cell.length_a   1.000
_cell.length_b   1.000
_cell.length_c   1.000
_cell.angle_alpha   90.00
_cell.angle_beta   90.00
_cell.angle_gamma   90.00
#
_symmetry.space_group_name_H-M   'P 1'
#
loop_
_entity.id
_entity.type
_entity.pdbx_description
1 polymer ?
#
loop_
_entity_poly.entity_id
_entity_poly.type
_entity_poly.pdbx_seq_one_letter_code
_entity_poly.pdbx_strand_id
1 'polypeptide(L)'
;MGNQMNEHGSFNSETKPSSEHIEGKTLVSRIQAIQRLHDGQEHVSGHRLVVESKEAEREYGLEVASALKTTEDGSYILWPQPREDPNDPLNWSSFKKGYTLAIISLATVIPDFASSIGIASLFPLSKEFDTTVNHVNNLTSNWSIFLLGPGGILAVILISSFGRLPVLFWSQVLGLAFLIGCTVAPSLTVFAAMRCLQSFFATAPQVVGLYFIKDIFFWHQEARKVNIWTFSFVVSPFLGPFLFGFLVERQTWRWAYGIGCIYSGVVLALIVLFLEESSYCSMYDRKYFPAPSPPTKGLRHRFETLVGITGIKMYKYRVPFSTAVCRPFATLLDPRILLACIFMGITFGWTIGINVTLVIFLQTPAPLGYGMNSDQSSAMYLTPIVAALLGELVGHWLNDFIAKQYIKRVSFDLIYKS
;
A
#
# COMPACT_ATOMS: atom_id res chain seq x y z
N MET A 1 -47.21 -40.92 -69.82
CA MET A 1 -45.77 -40.80 -69.46
C MET A 1 -45.36 -39.35 -69.70
N GLY A 2 -44.69 -38.64 -68.79
CA GLY A 2 -44.36 -38.99 -67.40
C GLY A 2 -43.59 -37.86 -66.68
N ASN A 3 -44.10 -37.44 -65.52
CA ASN A 3 -43.55 -36.73 -64.35
C ASN A 3 -42.31 -35.79 -64.41
N GLN A 4 -42.39 -34.78 -63.54
CA GLN A 4 -41.27 -34.01 -62.96
C GLN A 4 -40.73 -34.71 -61.68
N MET A 5 -39.44 -34.48 -61.34
CA MET A 5 -38.84 -34.47 -59.98
C MET A 5 -37.34 -34.07 -60.11
N ASN A 6 -36.80 -33.18 -59.26
CA ASN A 6 -35.99 -33.44 -58.04
C ASN A 6 -34.74 -34.33 -58.28
N GLU A 7 -33.52 -34.07 -57.79
CA GLU A 7 -32.94 -33.04 -56.89
C GLU A 7 -31.42 -32.88 -57.24
N HIS A 8 -30.49 -32.17 -56.57
CA HIS A 8 -30.28 -31.54 -55.23
C HIS A 8 -29.26 -30.36 -55.45
N GLY A 9 -28.61 -29.64 -54.50
CA GLY A 9 -28.58 -29.66 -53.04
C GLY A 9 -27.63 -28.60 -52.42
N SER A 10 -27.83 -28.26 -51.14
CA SER A 10 -27.01 -27.41 -50.23
C SER A 10 -26.56 -26.01 -50.70
N PHE A 11 -27.19 -24.96 -50.14
CA PHE A 11 -26.69 -23.58 -50.07
C PHE A 11 -26.27 -23.26 -48.63
N ASN A 12 -25.32 -22.36 -48.41
CA ASN A 12 -24.78 -22.04 -47.08
C ASN A 12 -25.84 -21.40 -46.15
N SER A 13 -25.88 -21.85 -44.90
CA SER A 13 -26.60 -21.19 -43.79
C SER A 13 -25.62 -20.66 -42.75
N GLU A 14 -24.92 -19.57 -43.07
CA GLU A 14 -24.22 -18.79 -42.03
C GLU A 14 -25.25 -18.22 -41.05
N THR A 15 -25.25 -18.75 -39.82
CA THR A 15 -26.09 -18.24 -38.74
C THR A 15 -25.60 -16.84 -38.35
N LYS A 16 -26.32 -15.80 -38.79
CA LYS A 16 -26.11 -14.44 -38.29
C LYS A 16 -26.17 -14.46 -36.74
N PRO A 17 -25.22 -13.82 -36.03
CA PRO A 17 -25.34 -13.68 -34.58
C PRO A 17 -26.63 -12.90 -34.25
N SER A 18 -27.33 -13.30 -33.19
CA SER A 18 -28.56 -12.62 -32.75
C SER A 18 -28.27 -11.17 -32.34
N SER A 19 -29.28 -10.31 -32.47
CA SER A 19 -29.19 -8.87 -32.13
C SER A 19 -28.72 -8.66 -30.70
N GLU A 20 -29.29 -9.39 -29.75
CA GLU A 20 -28.90 -9.39 -28.33
C GLU A 20 -27.39 -9.65 -28.13
N HIS A 21 -26.81 -10.51 -28.95
CA HIS A 21 -25.40 -10.91 -28.87
C HIS A 21 -24.45 -9.90 -29.55
N ILE A 22 -25.00 -8.95 -30.32
CA ILE A 22 -24.31 -7.77 -30.84
C ILE A 22 -24.48 -6.60 -29.85
N GLU A 23 -25.69 -6.36 -29.36
CA GLU A 23 -26.01 -5.34 -28.37
C GLU A 23 -25.23 -5.57 -27.06
N GLY A 24 -25.23 -6.79 -26.52
CA GLY A 24 -24.45 -7.14 -25.33
C GLY A 24 -22.94 -6.89 -25.49
N LYS A 25 -22.37 -7.13 -26.68
CA LYS A 25 -20.96 -6.78 -26.97
C LYS A 25 -20.73 -5.27 -27.05
N THR A 26 -21.71 -4.53 -27.56
CA THR A 26 -21.71 -3.06 -27.63
C THR A 26 -21.86 -2.43 -26.23
N LEU A 27 -22.64 -3.07 -25.35
CA LEU A 27 -22.88 -2.60 -23.99
C LEU A 27 -21.72 -2.94 -23.06
N VAL A 28 -21.12 -4.14 -23.18
CA VAL A 28 -19.86 -4.49 -22.50
C VAL A 28 -18.72 -3.59 -22.96
N SER A 29 -18.63 -3.22 -24.25
CA SER A 29 -17.58 -2.29 -24.70
C SER A 29 -17.82 -0.86 -24.21
N ARG A 30 -19.07 -0.39 -24.10
CA ARG A 30 -19.42 0.88 -23.42
C ARG A 30 -19.03 0.88 -21.94
N ILE A 31 -19.35 -0.17 -21.18
CA ILE A 31 -18.95 -0.30 -19.76
C ILE A 31 -17.41 -0.30 -19.65
N GLN A 32 -16.71 -1.03 -20.52
CA GLN A 32 -15.25 -1.01 -20.54
C GLN A 32 -14.67 0.36 -20.93
N ALA A 33 -15.33 1.15 -21.79
CA ALA A 33 -14.91 2.51 -22.12
C ALA A 33 -15.10 3.47 -20.93
N ILE A 34 -16.29 3.46 -20.30
CA ILE A 34 -16.56 4.19 -19.05
C ILE A 34 -15.53 3.83 -17.98
N GLN A 35 -15.17 2.55 -17.87
CA GLN A 35 -14.20 2.10 -16.88
C GLN A 35 -12.74 2.47 -17.24
N ARG A 36 -12.38 2.62 -18.53
CA ARG A 36 -11.07 3.17 -18.95
C ARG A 36 -10.96 4.67 -18.67
N LEU A 37 -12.06 5.41 -18.82
CA LEU A 37 -12.17 6.81 -18.39
C LEU A 37 -11.99 6.92 -16.86
N HIS A 38 -12.61 6.03 -16.09
CA HIS A 38 -12.49 5.97 -14.63
C HIS A 38 -11.10 5.50 -14.14
N ASP A 39 -10.46 4.56 -14.84
CA ASP A 39 -9.09 4.08 -14.55
C ASP A 39 -7.99 5.09 -14.94
N GLY A 40 -8.37 6.27 -15.47
CA GLY A 40 -7.42 7.33 -15.85
C GLY A 40 -6.58 7.02 -17.09
N GLN A 41 -7.03 6.10 -17.96
CA GLN A 41 -6.37 5.83 -19.24
C GLN A 41 -6.68 6.90 -20.30
N GLU A 42 -7.84 7.57 -20.19
CA GLU A 42 -8.28 8.63 -21.10
C GLU A 42 -8.72 9.85 -20.28
N HIS A 43 -7.94 10.94 -20.35
CA HIS A 43 -8.26 12.20 -19.69
C HIS A 43 -9.32 13.00 -20.47
N VAL A 44 -10.59 12.61 -20.37
CA VAL A 44 -11.72 13.46 -20.76
C VAL A 44 -12.02 14.45 -19.64
N SER A 45 -11.64 15.70 -19.84
CA SER A 45 -11.92 16.80 -18.91
C SER A 45 -13.42 17.01 -18.72
N GLY A 46 -13.95 16.68 -17.54
CA GLY A 46 -15.34 16.95 -17.16
C GLY A 46 -16.20 15.73 -16.83
N HIS A 47 -15.72 14.49 -17.04
CA HIS A 47 -16.44 13.31 -16.56
C HIS A 47 -16.38 13.16 -15.04
N ARG A 48 -17.51 12.84 -14.43
CA ARG A 48 -17.66 12.63 -12.99
C ARG A 48 -17.58 11.13 -12.65
N LEU A 49 -17.02 10.82 -11.48
CA LEU A 49 -17.11 9.47 -10.91
C LEU A 49 -18.46 9.34 -10.19
N VAL A 50 -19.42 8.70 -10.86
CA VAL A 50 -20.79 8.58 -10.34
C VAL A 50 -20.89 7.39 -9.39
N VAL A 51 -21.20 7.68 -8.13
CA VAL A 51 -21.16 6.71 -7.02
C VAL A 51 -22.54 6.16 -6.69
N GLU A 52 -23.59 6.98 -6.78
CA GLU A 52 -24.96 6.62 -6.41
C GLU A 52 -25.74 6.08 -7.61
N SER A 53 -26.45 4.95 -7.44
CA SER A 53 -27.18 4.27 -8.51
C SER A 53 -28.19 5.19 -9.23
N LYS A 54 -28.99 5.94 -8.46
CA LYS A 54 -29.99 6.90 -8.95
C LYS A 54 -29.41 8.10 -9.70
N GLU A 55 -28.10 8.33 -9.59
CA GLU A 55 -27.40 9.38 -10.31
C GLU A 55 -26.82 8.84 -11.63
N ALA A 56 -26.37 7.58 -11.66
CA ALA A 56 -25.92 6.92 -12.88
C ALA A 56 -27.07 6.65 -13.87
N GLU A 57 -28.29 6.38 -13.36
CA GLU A 57 -29.51 6.33 -14.19
C GLU A 57 -29.72 7.65 -14.98
N ARG A 58 -29.27 8.79 -14.44
CA ARG A 58 -29.37 10.11 -15.07
C ARG A 58 -28.17 10.43 -15.97
N GLU A 59 -26.96 10.08 -15.55
CA GLU A 59 -25.72 10.46 -16.27
C GLU A 59 -25.33 9.47 -17.38
N TYR A 60 -25.62 8.17 -17.22
CA TYR A 60 -25.28 7.12 -18.20
C TYR A 60 -26.49 6.45 -18.85
N GLY A 61 -27.71 6.73 -18.36
CA GLY A 61 -28.95 6.16 -18.85
C GLY A 61 -29.24 4.74 -18.33
N LEU A 62 -30.50 4.36 -18.39
CA LEU A 62 -31.06 3.17 -17.75
C LEU A 62 -30.41 1.84 -18.23
N GLU A 63 -30.09 1.73 -19.52
CA GLU A 63 -29.41 0.55 -20.10
C GLU A 63 -28.01 0.32 -19.51
N VAL A 64 -27.24 1.39 -19.30
CA VAL A 64 -25.88 1.29 -18.76
C VAL A 64 -25.93 1.15 -17.24
N ALA A 65 -26.78 1.93 -16.57
CA ALA A 65 -26.91 1.89 -15.12
C ALA A 65 -27.38 0.52 -14.60
N SER A 66 -28.34 -0.12 -15.27
CA SER A 66 -28.85 -1.46 -14.90
C SER A 66 -27.85 -2.61 -15.12
N ALA A 67 -26.83 -2.39 -15.96
CA ALA A 67 -25.77 -3.36 -16.22
C ALA A 67 -24.50 -3.16 -15.36
N LEU A 68 -24.45 -2.11 -14.53
CA LEU A 68 -23.38 -1.90 -13.55
C LEU A 68 -23.71 -2.65 -12.25
N LYS A 69 -22.76 -3.43 -11.73
CA LYS A 69 -22.90 -4.12 -10.44
C LYS A 69 -22.89 -3.09 -9.31
N THR A 70 -23.85 -3.21 -8.40
CA THR A 70 -24.07 -2.36 -7.22
C THR A 70 -23.81 -3.12 -5.92
N THR A 71 -23.80 -2.40 -4.80
CA THR A 71 -23.85 -2.97 -3.44
C THR A 71 -25.15 -3.75 -3.20
N GLU A 72 -25.16 -4.64 -2.20
CA GLU A 72 -26.35 -5.41 -1.80
C GLU A 72 -27.57 -4.51 -1.50
N ASP A 73 -27.35 -3.33 -0.92
CA ASP A 73 -28.39 -2.31 -0.66
C ASP A 73 -28.86 -1.54 -1.92
N GLY A 74 -28.29 -1.82 -3.10
CA GLY A 74 -28.54 -1.11 -4.36
C GLY A 74 -28.08 0.36 -4.42
N SER A 75 -27.63 0.93 -3.31
CA SER A 75 -27.34 2.36 -3.14
C SER A 75 -26.13 2.85 -3.93
N TYR A 76 -25.02 2.08 -3.92
CA TYR A 76 -23.75 2.48 -4.51
C TYR A 76 -23.30 1.54 -5.64
N ILE A 77 -22.66 2.12 -6.66
CA ILE A 77 -22.04 1.39 -7.76
C ILE A 77 -20.64 0.90 -7.34
N LEU A 78 -20.31 -0.34 -7.70
CA LEU A 78 -19.03 -0.93 -7.42
C LEU A 78 -17.98 -0.46 -8.43
N TRP A 79 -17.27 0.61 -8.09
CA TRP A 79 -16.04 1.01 -8.79
C TRP A 79 -14.81 0.51 -8.01
N PRO A 80 -13.86 -0.21 -8.64
CA PRO A 80 -13.94 -0.79 -9.97
C PRO A 80 -14.94 -1.97 -10.04
N GLN A 81 -15.58 -2.18 -11.20
CA GLN A 81 -16.53 -3.29 -11.38
C GLN A 81 -15.84 -4.66 -11.20
N PRO A 82 -16.38 -5.55 -10.36
CA PRO A 82 -15.81 -6.88 -10.11
C PRO A 82 -16.08 -7.84 -11.28
N ARG A 83 -15.05 -8.60 -11.68
CA ARG A 83 -15.14 -9.62 -12.75
C ARG A 83 -15.89 -10.85 -12.27
N GLU A 84 -16.10 -11.81 -13.18
CA GLU A 84 -16.73 -13.10 -12.87
C GLU A 84 -15.70 -14.20 -12.51
N ASP A 85 -14.40 -13.89 -12.64
CA ASP A 85 -13.31 -14.78 -12.20
C ASP A 85 -13.37 -15.00 -10.66
N PRO A 86 -13.41 -16.27 -10.19
CA PRO A 86 -13.28 -16.59 -8.77
C PRO A 86 -11.92 -16.17 -8.15
N ASN A 87 -10.94 -15.85 -8.99
CA ASN A 87 -9.60 -15.38 -8.60
C ASN A 87 -9.49 -13.85 -8.52
N ASP A 88 -10.52 -13.08 -8.88
CA ASP A 88 -10.50 -11.61 -8.75
C ASP A 88 -10.47 -11.21 -7.25
N PRO A 89 -9.47 -10.45 -6.78
CA PRO A 89 -9.41 -10.01 -5.39
C PRO A 89 -10.60 -9.12 -4.96
N LEU A 90 -11.30 -8.50 -5.92
CA LEU A 90 -12.56 -7.80 -5.66
C LEU A 90 -13.69 -8.74 -5.21
N ASN A 91 -13.64 -10.03 -5.57
CA ASN A 91 -14.62 -11.06 -5.18
C ASN A 91 -14.30 -11.76 -3.84
N TRP A 92 -13.21 -11.39 -3.15
CA TRP A 92 -12.87 -11.99 -1.86
C TRP A 92 -13.88 -11.64 -0.76
N SER A 93 -14.12 -12.58 0.18
CA SER A 93 -15.02 -12.34 1.30
C SER A 93 -14.55 -11.20 2.21
N SER A 94 -15.49 -10.50 2.84
CA SER A 94 -15.19 -9.37 3.73
C SER A 94 -14.23 -9.73 4.88
N PHE A 95 -14.29 -10.97 5.38
CA PHE A 95 -13.34 -11.49 6.36
C PHE A 95 -11.92 -11.61 5.78
N LYS A 96 -11.77 -12.12 4.55
CA LYS A 96 -10.47 -12.23 3.86
C LYS A 96 -9.86 -10.85 3.63
N LYS A 97 -10.64 -9.91 3.09
CA LYS A 97 -10.23 -8.51 2.91
C LYS A 97 -9.84 -7.85 4.25
N GLY A 98 -10.57 -8.17 5.33
CA GLY A 98 -10.30 -7.70 6.69
C GLY A 98 -8.94 -8.16 7.24
N TYR A 99 -8.67 -9.48 7.25
CA TYR A 99 -7.38 -9.97 7.76
C TYR A 99 -6.22 -9.58 6.84
N THR A 100 -6.42 -9.51 5.52
CA THR A 100 -5.40 -9.02 4.57
C THR A 100 -4.96 -7.61 4.94
N LEU A 101 -5.91 -6.69 5.17
CA LEU A 101 -5.60 -5.33 5.60
C LEU A 101 -4.87 -5.31 6.97
N ALA A 102 -5.31 -6.12 7.93
CA ALA A 102 -4.67 -6.16 9.26
C ALA A 102 -3.21 -6.63 9.21
N ILE A 103 -2.89 -7.68 8.45
CA ILE A 103 -1.51 -8.18 8.28
C ILE A 103 -0.63 -7.11 7.60
N ILE A 104 -1.17 -6.41 6.60
CA ILE A 104 -0.48 -5.34 5.88
C ILE A 104 -0.21 -4.14 6.80
N SER A 105 -1.21 -3.72 7.59
CA SER A 105 -1.05 -2.67 8.61
C SER A 105 0.00 -3.02 9.67
N LEU A 106 0.09 -4.29 10.10
CA LEU A 106 1.16 -4.75 10.99
C LEU A 106 2.53 -4.73 10.29
N ALA A 107 2.59 -5.05 9.00
CA ALA A 107 3.83 -4.98 8.23
C ALA A 107 4.31 -3.54 8.00
N THR A 108 3.41 -2.54 7.92
CA THR A 108 3.80 -1.13 7.74
C THR A 108 4.29 -0.44 9.01
N VAL A 109 4.04 -1.03 10.18
CA VAL A 109 4.63 -0.59 11.46
C VAL A 109 6.15 -0.85 11.48
N ILE A 110 6.61 -2.01 10.97
CA ILE A 110 7.97 -2.53 11.16
C ILE A 110 9.12 -1.53 10.82
N PRO A 111 9.12 -0.79 9.70
CA PRO A 111 10.27 0.03 9.31
C PRO A 111 10.51 1.21 10.26
N ASP A 112 9.44 1.90 10.63
CA ASP A 112 9.48 3.03 11.54
C ASP A 112 9.66 2.57 13.00
N PHE A 113 9.16 1.38 13.35
CA PHE A 113 9.35 0.76 14.66
C PHE A 113 10.82 0.38 14.90
N ALA A 114 11.45 -0.29 13.93
CA ALA A 114 12.89 -0.59 13.96
C ALA A 114 13.76 0.67 13.95
N SER A 115 13.34 1.70 13.21
CA SER A 115 13.99 3.01 13.24
C SER A 115 13.91 3.64 14.64
N SER A 116 12.73 3.62 15.26
CA SER A 116 12.45 4.29 16.52
C SER A 116 12.95 3.56 17.78
N ILE A 117 13.16 2.23 17.72
CA ILE A 117 13.99 1.47 18.68
C ILE A 117 15.40 2.08 18.83
N GLY A 118 15.98 2.57 17.72
CA GLY A 118 17.30 3.21 17.72
C GLY A 118 17.33 4.50 18.53
N ILE A 119 16.27 5.30 18.46
CA ILE A 119 16.12 6.57 19.19
C ILE A 119 16.12 6.32 20.70
N ALA A 120 15.36 5.32 21.17
CA ALA A 120 15.37 4.87 22.57
C ALA A 120 16.75 4.33 23.03
N SER A 121 17.55 3.82 22.09
CA SER A 121 18.83 3.16 22.38
C SER A 121 20.04 4.10 22.36
N LEU A 122 19.89 5.38 21.98
CA LEU A 122 21.00 6.31 21.71
C LEU A 122 21.99 6.44 22.88
N PHE A 123 21.48 6.74 24.08
CA PHE A 123 22.31 6.95 25.28
C PHE A 123 23.03 5.66 25.75
N PRO A 124 22.37 4.48 25.83
CA PRO A 124 23.05 3.21 26.04
C PRO A 124 24.12 2.89 24.99
N LEU A 125 23.84 3.11 23.70
CA LEU A 125 24.79 2.85 22.61
C LEU A 125 26.03 3.75 22.73
N SER A 126 25.85 5.04 23.04
CA SER A 126 26.97 5.95 23.30
C SER A 126 27.82 5.54 24.51
N LYS A 127 27.20 4.93 25.53
CA LYS A 127 27.88 4.44 26.74
C LYS A 127 28.60 3.10 26.53
N GLU A 128 28.07 2.20 25.70
CA GLU A 128 28.72 0.92 25.39
C GLU A 128 29.91 1.10 24.42
N PHE A 129 29.77 2.00 23.44
CA PHE A 129 30.79 2.25 22.42
C PHE A 129 31.66 3.50 22.68
N ASP A 130 31.69 4.01 23.92
CA ASP A 130 32.48 5.17 24.39
C ASP A 130 32.55 6.34 23.38
N THR A 131 31.38 6.81 22.95
CA THR A 131 31.21 7.83 21.90
C THR A 131 30.18 8.88 22.31
N THR A 132 30.07 9.99 21.56
CA THR A 132 29.03 10.99 21.85
C THR A 132 27.67 10.58 21.28
N VAL A 133 26.59 10.93 21.99
CA VAL A 133 25.19 10.71 21.55
C VAL A 133 24.96 11.24 20.12
N ASN A 134 25.52 12.42 19.82
CA ASN A 134 25.44 13.05 18.50
C ASN A 134 26.17 12.25 17.41
N HIS A 135 27.32 11.65 17.72
CA HIS A 135 28.04 10.78 16.77
C HIS A 135 27.24 9.51 16.49
N VAL A 136 26.73 8.83 17.53
CA VAL A 136 25.86 7.66 17.38
C VAL A 136 24.62 8.01 16.56
N ASN A 137 23.91 9.09 16.88
CA ASN A 137 22.69 9.50 16.18
C ASN A 137 22.95 9.82 14.70
N ASN A 138 24.06 10.50 14.39
CA ASN A 138 24.40 10.84 13.00
C ASN A 138 24.86 9.62 12.17
N LEU A 139 25.65 8.72 12.77
CA LEU A 139 26.14 7.52 12.10
C LEU A 139 25.06 6.44 11.93
N THR A 140 24.09 6.37 12.85
CA THR A 140 23.10 5.27 12.91
C THR A 140 21.69 5.73 12.55
N SER A 141 21.07 6.65 13.30
CA SER A 141 19.67 7.07 13.09
C SER A 141 19.48 7.89 11.81
N ASN A 142 20.30 8.93 11.60
CA ASN A 142 20.12 9.83 10.45
C ASN A 142 20.28 9.08 9.12
N TRP A 143 21.32 8.25 9.01
CA TRP A 143 21.57 7.44 7.82
C TRP A 143 20.54 6.31 7.65
N SER A 144 20.08 5.67 8.74
CA SER A 144 19.04 4.65 8.62
C SER A 144 17.73 5.26 8.10
N ILE A 145 17.30 6.39 8.67
CA ILE A 145 16.08 7.12 8.26
C ILE A 145 16.17 7.56 6.79
N PHE A 146 17.30 8.12 6.35
CA PHE A 146 17.52 8.52 4.96
C PHE A 146 17.32 7.35 3.99
N LEU A 147 17.74 6.12 4.36
CA LEU A 147 17.68 4.95 3.49
C LEU A 147 16.27 4.36 3.28
N LEU A 148 15.27 4.68 4.10
CA LEU A 148 13.87 4.31 3.80
C LEU A 148 13.40 4.93 2.47
N GLY A 149 13.82 6.16 2.14
CA GLY A 149 13.42 6.83 0.90
C GLY A 149 13.85 6.09 -0.38
N PRO A 150 15.16 5.88 -0.61
CA PRO A 150 15.66 5.08 -1.71
C PRO A 150 15.16 3.63 -1.71
N GLY A 151 14.98 3.02 -0.53
CA GLY A 151 14.40 1.69 -0.39
C GLY A 151 12.95 1.62 -0.88
N GLY A 152 12.13 2.64 -0.57
CA GLY A 152 10.75 2.76 -1.05
C GLY A 152 10.67 2.93 -2.57
N ILE A 153 11.56 3.73 -3.17
CA ILE A 153 11.66 3.88 -4.62
C ILE A 153 12.03 2.55 -5.29
N LEU A 154 13.01 1.82 -4.75
CA LEU A 154 13.36 0.48 -5.22
C LEU A 154 12.17 -0.48 -5.10
N ALA A 155 11.42 -0.43 -3.99
CA ALA A 155 10.23 -1.24 -3.80
C ALA A 155 9.18 -0.99 -4.90
N VAL A 156 8.85 0.26 -5.24
CA VAL A 156 7.91 0.59 -6.35
C VAL A 156 8.33 -0.09 -7.67
N ILE A 157 9.62 0.01 -8.01
CA ILE A 157 10.18 -0.57 -9.25
C ILE A 157 10.05 -2.10 -9.23
N LEU A 158 10.47 -2.74 -8.13
CA LEU A 158 10.40 -4.20 -7.97
C LEU A 158 8.94 -4.71 -7.97
N ILE A 159 8.01 -4.00 -7.31
CA ILE A 159 6.59 -4.38 -7.20
C ILE A 159 5.97 -4.56 -8.59
N SER A 160 6.21 -3.61 -9.49
CA SER A 160 5.72 -3.67 -10.88
C SER A 160 6.30 -4.85 -11.68
N SER A 161 7.56 -5.21 -11.42
CA SER A 161 8.29 -6.24 -12.17
C SER A 161 8.03 -7.67 -11.66
N PHE A 162 7.96 -7.86 -10.34
CA PHE A 162 7.89 -9.18 -9.70
C PHE A 162 6.53 -9.50 -9.07
N GLY A 163 5.80 -8.50 -8.56
CA GLY A 163 4.52 -8.69 -7.85
C GLY A 163 4.50 -8.02 -6.49
N ARG A 164 3.33 -8.00 -5.84
CA ARG A 164 3.15 -7.31 -4.56
C ARG A 164 3.54 -8.22 -3.40
N LEU A 165 3.20 -9.51 -3.47
CA LEU A 165 3.56 -10.50 -2.45
C LEU A 165 5.07 -10.82 -2.37
N PRO A 166 5.82 -11.05 -3.48
CA PRO A 166 7.25 -11.40 -3.41
C PRO A 166 8.11 -10.29 -2.83
N VAL A 167 7.84 -9.03 -3.22
CA VAL A 167 8.62 -7.88 -2.76
C VAL A 167 8.35 -7.61 -1.29
N LEU A 168 7.11 -7.79 -0.82
CA LEU A 168 6.78 -7.76 0.60
C LEU A 168 7.51 -8.87 1.37
N PHE A 169 7.44 -10.12 0.89
CA PHE A 169 8.08 -11.26 1.55
C PHE A 169 9.60 -11.08 1.66
N TRP A 170 10.29 -10.83 0.55
CA TRP A 170 11.75 -10.65 0.55
C TRP A 170 12.19 -9.41 1.33
N SER A 171 11.43 -8.31 1.29
CA SER A 171 11.64 -7.14 2.16
C SER A 171 11.63 -7.51 3.64
N GLN A 172 10.66 -8.30 4.09
CA GLN A 172 10.54 -8.66 5.51
C GLN A 172 11.53 -9.75 5.93
N VAL A 173 11.91 -10.67 5.04
CA VAL A 173 13.02 -11.61 5.28
C VAL A 173 14.34 -10.87 5.46
N LEU A 174 14.69 -9.95 4.55
CA LEU A 174 15.91 -9.16 4.62
C LEU A 174 15.88 -8.19 5.81
N GLY A 175 14.76 -7.50 6.02
CA GLY A 175 14.56 -6.62 7.17
C GLY A 175 14.75 -7.34 8.50
N LEU A 176 14.18 -8.54 8.67
CA LEU A 176 14.39 -9.37 9.86
C LEU A 176 15.85 -9.81 10.00
N ALA A 177 16.49 -10.28 8.92
CA ALA A 177 17.88 -10.73 8.95
C ALA A 177 18.86 -9.61 9.36
N PHE A 178 18.70 -8.40 8.79
CA PHE A 178 19.52 -7.25 9.16
C PHE A 178 19.17 -6.70 10.56
N LEU A 179 17.92 -6.81 11.01
CA LEU A 179 17.53 -6.46 12.39
C LEU A 179 18.16 -7.41 13.42
N ILE A 180 18.22 -8.71 13.12
CA ILE A 180 18.99 -9.68 13.92
C ILE A 180 20.48 -9.31 13.91
N GLY A 181 21.02 -8.91 12.75
CA GLY A 181 22.38 -8.37 12.62
C GLY A 181 22.66 -7.15 13.51
N CYS A 182 21.67 -6.25 13.69
CA CYS A 182 21.76 -5.15 14.65
C CYS A 182 21.81 -5.65 16.10
N THR A 183 20.99 -6.64 16.45
CA THR A 183 20.93 -7.22 17.81
C THR A 183 22.25 -7.86 18.24
N VAL A 184 22.94 -8.54 17.33
CA VAL A 184 24.21 -9.25 17.62
C VAL A 184 25.46 -8.46 17.25
N ALA A 185 25.34 -7.18 16.90
CA ALA A 185 26.46 -6.37 16.43
C ALA A 185 27.57 -6.21 17.51
N PRO A 186 28.84 -6.49 17.17
CA PRO A 186 29.97 -6.37 18.10
C PRO A 186 30.63 -4.98 18.09
N SER A 187 30.32 -4.11 17.11
CA SER A 187 30.91 -2.77 16.98
C SER A 187 29.92 -1.78 16.39
N LEU A 188 30.08 -0.49 16.73
CA LEU A 188 29.23 0.60 16.25
C LEU A 188 29.16 0.68 14.71
N THR A 189 30.28 0.42 14.01
CA THR A 189 30.33 0.44 12.54
C THR A 189 29.54 -0.72 11.92
N VAL A 190 29.62 -1.93 12.49
CA VAL A 190 28.82 -3.08 12.03
C VAL A 190 27.34 -2.85 12.34
N PHE A 191 27.02 -2.33 13.53
CA PHE A 191 25.67 -1.95 13.91
C PHE A 191 25.07 -0.91 12.95
N ALA A 192 25.81 0.16 12.64
CA ALA A 192 25.40 1.17 11.66
C ALA A 192 25.15 0.56 10.27
N ALA A 193 26.07 -0.26 9.75
CA ALA A 193 25.93 -0.91 8.45
C ALA A 193 24.70 -1.84 8.40
N MET A 194 24.50 -2.68 9.41
CA MET A 194 23.31 -3.55 9.50
C MET A 194 22.02 -2.75 9.59
N ARG A 195 22.00 -1.66 10.35
CA ARG A 195 20.84 -0.79 10.54
C ARG A 195 20.48 -0.02 9.26
N CYS A 196 21.48 0.46 8.53
CA CYS A 196 21.31 1.07 7.20
C CYS A 196 20.69 0.08 6.19
N LEU A 197 21.22 -1.15 6.13
CA LEU A 197 20.67 -2.21 5.28
C LEU A 197 19.25 -2.61 5.71
N GLN A 198 18.99 -2.70 7.02
CA GLN A 198 17.66 -2.98 7.57
C GLN A 198 16.65 -1.94 7.08
N SER A 199 16.92 -0.65 7.22
CA SER A 199 15.99 0.40 6.79
C SER A 199 15.78 0.46 5.29
N PHE A 200 16.84 0.23 4.50
CA PHE A 200 16.75 0.18 3.03
C PHE A 200 15.85 -0.96 2.53
N PHE A 201 15.93 -2.15 3.11
CA PHE A 201 15.12 -3.30 2.67
C PHE A 201 13.76 -3.41 3.35
N ALA A 202 13.62 -2.98 4.61
CA ALA A 202 12.39 -3.21 5.39
C ALA A 202 11.20 -2.33 4.95
N THR A 203 11.43 -1.17 4.32
CA THR A 203 10.41 -0.16 4.00
C THR A 203 9.30 -0.58 3.02
N ALA A 204 9.50 -1.63 2.22
CA ALA A 204 8.55 -2.02 1.16
C ALA A 204 7.05 -2.15 1.58
N PRO A 205 6.66 -2.61 2.79
CA PRO A 205 5.26 -2.63 3.21
C PRO A 205 4.58 -1.26 3.15
N GLN A 206 5.29 -0.17 3.49
CA GLN A 206 4.79 1.22 3.43
C GLN A 206 4.46 1.68 2.00
N VAL A 207 4.96 0.96 0.99
CA VAL A 207 4.59 1.15 -0.42
C VAL A 207 3.51 0.13 -0.84
N VAL A 208 3.74 -1.16 -0.52
CA VAL A 208 2.88 -2.29 -0.90
C VAL A 208 1.45 -2.18 -0.34
N GLY A 209 1.25 -1.54 0.81
CA GLY A 209 -0.06 -1.49 1.45
C GLY A 209 -1.14 -0.73 0.65
N LEU A 210 -0.81 0.46 0.14
CA LEU A 210 -1.72 1.21 -0.74
C LEU A 210 -2.08 0.42 -2.01
N TYR A 211 -1.09 -0.29 -2.57
CA TYR A 211 -1.30 -1.19 -3.70
C TYR A 211 -2.31 -2.31 -3.37
N PHE A 212 -2.16 -3.02 -2.25
CA PHE A 212 -3.15 -4.05 -1.88
C PHE A 212 -4.56 -3.47 -1.62
N ILE A 213 -4.66 -2.27 -1.02
CA ILE A 213 -5.94 -1.63 -0.76
C ILE A 213 -6.69 -1.35 -2.07
N LYS A 214 -5.99 -0.81 -3.09
CA LYS A 214 -6.51 -0.56 -4.44
C LYS A 214 -6.99 -1.82 -5.18
N ASP A 215 -6.50 -3.00 -4.81
CA ASP A 215 -6.85 -4.26 -5.48
C ASP A 215 -8.05 -4.98 -4.88
N ILE A 216 -8.25 -4.85 -3.57
CA ILE A 216 -9.25 -5.63 -2.83
C ILE A 216 -10.47 -4.82 -2.39
N PHE A 217 -10.37 -3.49 -2.30
CA PHE A 217 -11.47 -2.62 -1.89
C PHE A 217 -12.00 -1.76 -3.03
N PHE A 218 -13.31 -1.53 -3.02
CA PHE A 218 -13.98 -0.58 -3.90
C PHE A 218 -13.72 0.86 -3.46
N TRP A 219 -13.70 1.78 -4.42
CA TRP A 219 -13.41 3.21 -4.27
C TRP A 219 -14.20 3.87 -3.12
N HIS A 220 -15.49 3.55 -2.98
CA HIS A 220 -16.36 4.11 -1.93
C HIS A 220 -15.97 3.67 -0.50
N GLN A 221 -15.17 2.61 -0.34
CA GLN A 221 -14.61 2.17 0.94
C GLN A 221 -13.12 2.51 1.07
N GLU A 222 -12.45 2.75 -0.05
CA GLU A 222 -10.99 2.85 -0.17
C GLU A 222 -10.39 3.87 0.79
N ALA A 223 -10.91 5.11 0.80
CA ALA A 223 -10.41 6.18 1.68
C ALA A 223 -10.39 5.76 3.17
N ARG A 224 -11.44 5.08 3.64
CA ARG A 224 -11.51 4.56 5.02
C ARG A 224 -10.49 3.45 5.29
N LYS A 225 -10.10 2.66 4.29
CA LYS A 225 -9.06 1.62 4.43
C LYS A 225 -7.65 2.21 4.35
N VAL A 226 -7.46 3.23 3.50
CA VAL A 226 -6.22 4.03 3.44
C VAL A 226 -5.97 4.74 4.77
N ASN A 227 -7.01 5.31 5.41
CA ASN A 227 -6.94 5.88 6.76
C ASN A 227 -6.37 4.90 7.80
N ILE A 228 -7.02 3.74 8.00
CA ILE A 228 -6.62 2.69 8.96
C ILE A 228 -5.16 2.25 8.73
N TRP A 229 -4.78 2.10 7.46
CA TRP A 229 -3.43 1.74 7.06
C TRP A 229 -2.40 2.86 7.31
N THR A 230 -2.78 4.12 7.08
CA THR A 230 -1.95 5.31 7.31
C THR A 230 -1.70 5.52 8.80
N PHE A 231 -2.77 5.47 9.60
CA PHE A 231 -2.71 5.50 11.06
C PHE A 231 -1.70 4.49 11.62
N SER A 232 -1.64 3.28 11.04
CA SER A 232 -0.76 2.21 11.49
C SER A 232 0.73 2.59 11.40
N PHE A 233 1.19 3.19 10.29
CA PHE A 233 2.58 3.64 10.18
C PHE A 233 2.80 5.00 10.87
N VAL A 234 1.81 5.91 10.88
CA VAL A 234 1.92 7.22 11.56
C VAL A 234 2.11 7.08 13.08
N VAL A 235 1.50 6.08 13.73
CA VAL A 235 1.70 5.80 15.17
C VAL A 235 3.06 5.13 15.44
N SER A 236 3.56 4.32 14.50
CA SER A 236 4.76 3.49 14.68
C SER A 236 6.01 4.20 15.22
N PRO A 237 6.49 5.34 14.67
CA PRO A 237 7.72 5.98 15.14
C PRO A 237 7.62 6.57 16.55
N PHE A 238 6.44 6.62 17.15
CA PHE A 238 6.25 7.05 18.54
C PHE A 238 6.21 5.86 19.52
N LEU A 239 5.79 4.67 19.06
CA LEU A 239 5.71 3.46 19.89
C LEU A 239 7.09 3.01 20.40
N GLY A 240 8.15 3.14 19.60
CA GLY A 240 9.49 2.72 20.00
C GLY A 240 10.03 3.48 21.22
N PRO A 241 10.19 4.81 21.17
CA PRO A 241 10.64 5.62 22.30
C PRO A 241 9.71 5.55 23.52
N PHE A 242 8.40 5.41 23.29
CA PHE A 242 7.45 5.17 24.37
C PHE A 242 7.72 3.82 25.06
N LEU A 243 7.66 2.69 24.34
CA LEU A 243 7.78 1.35 24.96
C LEU A 243 9.18 1.02 25.44
N PHE A 244 10.21 1.36 24.66
CA PHE A 244 11.56 0.88 24.91
C PHE A 244 12.39 1.76 25.82
N GLY A 245 12.11 3.05 26.01
CA GLY A 245 12.85 3.85 26.99
C GLY A 245 12.62 3.37 28.44
N PHE A 246 11.39 2.95 28.78
CA PHE A 246 11.09 2.26 30.05
C PHE A 246 11.78 0.89 30.18
N LEU A 247 11.96 0.16 29.07
CA LEU A 247 12.65 -1.13 29.04
C LEU A 247 14.17 -0.96 29.21
N VAL A 248 14.73 0.06 28.55
CA VAL A 248 16.17 0.31 28.41
C VAL A 248 16.81 0.87 29.68
N GLU A 249 16.04 1.50 30.58
CA GLU A 249 16.51 1.74 31.95
C GLU A 249 16.75 0.42 32.74
N ARG A 250 16.06 -0.67 32.36
CA ARG A 250 15.94 -1.90 33.15
C ARG A 250 16.62 -3.12 32.51
N GLN A 251 16.92 -3.07 31.22
CA GLN A 251 17.50 -4.13 30.40
C GLN A 251 18.42 -3.54 29.32
N THR A 252 19.29 -4.35 28.72
CA THR A 252 20.20 -3.88 27.66
C THR A 252 19.44 -3.53 26.37
N TRP A 253 19.97 -2.58 25.58
CA TRP A 253 19.40 -2.17 24.29
C TRP A 253 19.23 -3.34 23.30
N ARG A 254 20.05 -4.39 23.41
CA ARG A 254 19.93 -5.62 22.62
C ARG A 254 18.58 -6.32 22.83
N TRP A 255 17.95 -6.23 24.02
CA TRP A 255 16.59 -6.76 24.22
C TRP A 255 15.52 -5.98 23.46
N ALA A 256 15.66 -4.65 23.31
CA ALA A 256 14.72 -3.85 22.50
C ALA A 256 14.75 -4.26 21.03
N TYR A 257 15.95 -4.46 20.46
CA TYR A 257 16.11 -5.01 19.11
C TYR A 257 15.61 -6.46 19.01
N GLY A 258 15.87 -7.30 20.01
CA GLY A 258 15.35 -8.67 20.09
C GLY A 258 13.82 -8.75 20.07
N ILE A 259 13.13 -7.86 20.77
CA ILE A 259 11.66 -7.72 20.71
C ILE A 259 11.22 -7.26 19.30
N GLY A 260 11.95 -6.34 18.67
CA GLY A 260 11.76 -5.97 17.26
C GLY A 260 11.90 -7.17 16.30
N CYS A 261 12.87 -8.06 16.53
CA CYS A 261 13.03 -9.31 15.77
C CYS A 261 11.85 -10.27 15.99
N ILE A 262 11.36 -10.43 17.23
CA ILE A 262 10.19 -11.27 17.54
C ILE A 262 8.95 -10.73 16.82
N TYR A 263 8.68 -9.42 16.91
CA TYR A 263 7.56 -8.78 16.22
C TYR A 263 7.64 -8.97 14.70
N SER A 264 8.79 -8.68 14.11
CA SER A 264 9.03 -8.84 12.67
C SER A 264 8.89 -10.30 12.21
N GLY A 265 9.34 -11.26 13.03
CA GLY A 265 9.18 -12.70 12.79
C GLY A 265 7.73 -13.18 12.84
N VAL A 266 6.94 -12.67 13.79
CA VAL A 266 5.48 -12.97 13.87
C VAL A 266 4.76 -12.42 12.65
N VAL A 267 5.03 -11.18 12.23
CA VAL A 267 4.40 -10.59 11.04
C VAL A 267 4.84 -11.31 9.76
N LEU A 268 6.11 -11.68 9.64
CA LEU A 268 6.62 -12.51 8.53
C LEU A 268 5.90 -13.87 8.46
N ALA A 269 5.67 -14.53 9.61
CA ALA A 269 4.90 -15.76 9.67
C ALA A 269 3.43 -15.55 9.23
N LEU A 270 2.78 -14.46 9.64
CA LEU A 270 1.43 -14.11 9.18
C LEU A 270 1.37 -13.87 7.67
N ILE A 271 2.37 -13.18 7.09
CA ILE A 271 2.50 -12.98 5.64
C ILE A 271 2.62 -14.34 4.92
N VAL A 272 3.49 -15.23 5.39
CA VAL A 272 3.70 -16.55 4.77
C VAL A 272 2.46 -17.46 4.87
N LEU A 273 1.77 -17.44 6.02
CA LEU A 273 0.65 -18.34 6.28
C LEU A 273 -0.66 -17.88 5.65
N PHE A 274 -0.99 -16.59 5.72
CA PHE A 274 -2.33 -16.08 5.39
C PHE A 274 -2.40 -15.16 4.18
N LEU A 275 -1.31 -14.50 3.78
CA LEU A 275 -1.37 -13.56 2.67
C LEU A 275 -1.37 -14.30 1.31
N GLU A 276 -1.99 -13.67 0.33
CA GLU A 276 -2.11 -14.13 -1.06
C GLU A 276 -1.81 -12.96 -2.01
N GLU A 277 -1.48 -13.25 -3.26
CA GLU A 277 -1.08 -12.25 -4.26
C GLU A 277 -2.29 -11.56 -4.88
N SER A 278 -2.41 -10.24 -4.66
CA SER A 278 -3.46 -9.40 -5.24
C SER A 278 -3.18 -9.00 -6.70
N SER A 279 -1.93 -9.12 -7.16
CA SER A 279 -1.52 -8.76 -8.53
C SER A 279 -2.27 -9.49 -9.65
N TYR A 280 -3.02 -10.58 -9.38
CA TYR A 280 -3.64 -11.44 -10.40
C TYR A 280 -4.58 -10.73 -11.39
N CYS A 281 -5.20 -9.61 -11.01
CA CYS A 281 -6.10 -8.85 -11.90
C CYS A 281 -5.81 -7.35 -12.04
N SER A 282 -4.92 -6.80 -11.20
CA SER A 282 -4.65 -5.35 -11.10
C SER A 282 -3.35 -4.89 -11.79
N MET A 283 -2.37 -5.78 -11.96
CA MET A 283 -1.12 -5.44 -12.68
C MET A 283 -1.14 -5.77 -14.17
N TYR A 284 -2.00 -6.70 -14.58
CA TYR A 284 -2.25 -6.92 -16.00
C TYR A 284 -3.19 -5.83 -16.48
N ASP A 285 -2.67 -4.95 -17.34
CA ASP A 285 -3.42 -3.86 -17.98
C ASP A 285 -4.77 -4.41 -18.46
N ARG A 286 -5.86 -3.70 -18.14
CA ARG A 286 -7.25 -4.17 -18.30
C ARG A 286 -7.60 -4.58 -19.74
N LYS A 287 -6.75 -4.20 -20.70
CA LYS A 287 -6.73 -4.63 -22.11
C LYS A 287 -6.47 -6.14 -22.31
N TYR A 288 -5.70 -6.80 -21.46
CA TYR A 288 -5.28 -8.20 -21.64
C TYR A 288 -6.18 -9.17 -20.86
N PHE A 289 -7.34 -9.50 -21.46
CA PHE A 289 -8.26 -10.50 -20.92
C PHE A 289 -8.56 -11.59 -21.98
N PRO A 290 -8.71 -12.87 -21.61
CA PRO A 290 -8.65 -13.44 -20.26
C PRO A 290 -7.26 -13.36 -19.62
N ALA A 291 -7.21 -13.15 -18.31
CA ALA A 291 -5.97 -13.24 -17.55
C ALA A 291 -5.46 -14.69 -17.56
N PRO A 292 -4.16 -14.95 -17.78
CA PRO A 292 -3.63 -16.31 -17.85
C PRO A 292 -3.77 -17.01 -16.50
N SER A 293 -4.51 -18.11 -16.47
CA SER A 293 -4.72 -18.91 -15.26
C SER A 293 -3.38 -19.42 -14.70
N PRO A 294 -3.21 -19.48 -13.37
CA PRO A 294 -1.93 -19.86 -12.78
C PRO A 294 -1.62 -21.32 -13.15
N PRO A 295 -0.39 -21.63 -13.64
CA PRO A 295 -0.06 -22.95 -14.21
C PRO A 295 0.08 -24.06 -13.16
N THR A 296 -0.28 -23.81 -11.91
CA THR A 296 -0.13 -24.72 -10.77
C THR A 296 -1.21 -24.41 -9.74
N LYS A 297 -1.69 -25.42 -9.02
CA LYS A 297 -2.68 -25.28 -7.93
C LYS A 297 -2.12 -25.80 -6.61
N GLY A 298 -2.71 -25.38 -5.48
CA GLY A 298 -2.34 -25.85 -4.14
C GLY A 298 -1.04 -25.22 -3.59
N LEU A 299 -0.42 -25.88 -2.59
CA LEU A 299 0.69 -25.32 -1.81
C LEU A 299 1.92 -24.95 -2.66
N ARG A 300 2.21 -25.71 -3.73
CA ARG A 300 3.30 -25.38 -4.67
C ARG A 300 3.09 -24.02 -5.35
N HIS A 301 1.84 -23.69 -5.70
CA HIS A 301 1.52 -22.38 -6.27
C HIS A 301 1.72 -21.26 -5.24
N ARG A 302 1.28 -21.44 -3.99
CA ARG A 302 1.55 -20.45 -2.92
C ARG A 302 3.06 -20.19 -2.75
N PHE A 303 3.88 -21.25 -2.75
CA PHE A 303 5.34 -21.10 -2.66
C PHE A 303 5.94 -20.40 -3.90
N GLU A 304 5.59 -20.82 -5.12
CA GLU A 304 6.05 -20.14 -6.33
C GLU A 304 5.65 -18.66 -6.39
N THR A 305 4.46 -18.33 -5.89
CA THR A 305 3.95 -16.96 -5.87
C THR A 305 4.59 -16.13 -4.77
N LEU A 306 4.82 -16.69 -3.58
CA LEU A 306 5.51 -16.00 -2.47
C LEU A 306 7.00 -15.75 -2.76
N VAL A 307 7.67 -16.68 -3.47
CA VAL A 307 9.08 -16.50 -3.90
C VAL A 307 9.20 -15.57 -5.11
N GLY A 308 8.14 -15.42 -5.91
CA GLY A 308 8.10 -14.57 -7.11
C GLY A 308 8.33 -15.29 -8.45
N ILE A 309 8.48 -16.62 -8.42
CA ILE A 309 8.61 -17.47 -9.62
C ILE A 309 7.39 -17.29 -10.55
N THR A 310 6.17 -17.20 -9.99
CA THR A 310 4.96 -16.93 -10.78
C THR A 310 4.99 -15.53 -11.43
N GLY A 311 5.57 -14.54 -10.75
CA GLY A 311 5.78 -13.19 -11.30
C GLY A 311 6.69 -13.18 -12.52
N ILE A 312 7.83 -13.87 -12.43
CA ILE A 312 8.79 -14.04 -13.53
C ILE A 312 8.15 -14.79 -14.71
N LYS A 313 7.43 -15.89 -14.45
CA LYS A 313 6.68 -16.64 -15.49
C LYS A 313 5.67 -15.76 -16.25
N MET A 314 5.12 -14.72 -15.60
CA MET A 314 4.14 -13.80 -16.18
C MET A 314 4.73 -12.45 -16.64
N TYR A 315 6.06 -12.29 -16.67
CA TYR A 315 6.74 -11.03 -17.07
C TYR A 315 6.29 -10.49 -18.44
N LYS A 316 5.94 -11.37 -19.40
CA LYS A 316 5.43 -10.99 -20.73
C LYS A 316 4.17 -10.12 -20.70
N TYR A 317 3.38 -10.18 -19.62
CA TYR A 317 2.14 -9.42 -19.46
C TYR A 317 2.31 -8.20 -18.51
N ARG A 318 3.52 -7.94 -18.02
CA ARG A 318 3.85 -6.84 -17.12
C ARG A 318 4.43 -5.65 -17.87
N VAL A 319 4.54 -4.51 -17.18
CA VAL A 319 5.31 -3.37 -17.68
C VAL A 319 6.80 -3.75 -17.79
N PRO A 320 7.50 -3.34 -18.87
CA PRO A 320 8.92 -3.65 -19.01
C PRO A 320 9.75 -2.88 -17.98
N PHE A 321 10.85 -3.49 -17.51
CA PHE A 321 11.68 -2.97 -16.41
C PHE A 321 12.18 -1.53 -16.64
N SER A 322 12.51 -1.14 -17.87
CA SER A 322 12.89 0.24 -18.20
C SER A 322 11.77 1.25 -17.92
N THR A 323 10.53 0.94 -18.32
CA THR A 323 9.36 1.76 -17.99
C THR A 323 9.04 1.75 -16.50
N ALA A 324 9.27 0.63 -15.80
CA ALA A 324 9.15 0.56 -14.34
C ALA A 324 10.12 1.50 -13.62
N VAL A 325 11.39 1.54 -14.05
CA VAL A 325 12.41 2.44 -13.51
C VAL A 325 12.11 3.90 -13.85
N CYS A 326 11.77 4.22 -15.10
CA CYS A 326 11.57 5.61 -15.52
C CYS A 326 10.29 6.26 -14.96
N ARG A 327 9.23 5.50 -14.69
CA ARG A 327 7.92 6.05 -14.27
C ARG A 327 8.00 6.91 -12.99
N PRO A 328 8.55 6.44 -11.85
CA PRO A 328 8.64 7.26 -10.64
C PRO A 328 9.36 8.59 -10.85
N PHE A 329 10.45 8.60 -11.63
CA PHE A 329 11.20 9.83 -11.93
C PHE A 329 10.43 10.76 -12.89
N ALA A 330 9.76 10.23 -13.90
CA ALA A 330 8.92 11.04 -14.79
C ALA A 330 7.76 11.70 -14.03
N THR A 331 7.06 10.94 -13.19
CA THR A 331 5.98 11.44 -12.33
C THR A 331 6.47 12.43 -11.26
N LEU A 332 7.72 12.32 -10.81
CA LEU A 332 8.33 13.32 -9.91
C LEU A 332 8.71 14.63 -10.64
N LEU A 333 8.91 14.60 -11.96
CA LEU A 333 9.20 15.79 -12.77
C LEU A 333 7.93 16.59 -13.13
N ASP A 334 6.72 16.02 -12.96
CA ASP A 334 5.46 16.76 -13.09
C ASP A 334 5.36 17.86 -12.02
N PRO A 335 5.36 19.17 -12.37
CA PRO A 335 5.52 20.24 -11.37
C PRO A 335 4.44 20.27 -10.28
N ARG A 336 3.24 19.77 -10.60
CA ARG A 336 2.11 19.64 -9.66
C ARG A 336 2.38 18.60 -8.58
N ILE A 337 2.99 17.48 -8.95
CA ILE A 337 3.33 16.37 -8.06
C ILE A 337 4.61 16.74 -7.28
N LEU A 338 5.61 17.33 -7.95
CA LEU A 338 6.82 17.84 -7.31
C LEU A 338 6.50 18.82 -6.16
N LEU A 339 5.58 19.77 -6.37
CA LEU A 339 5.18 20.71 -5.32
C LEU A 339 4.51 20.01 -4.12
N ALA A 340 3.66 19.02 -4.38
CA ALA A 340 3.04 18.20 -3.33
C ALA A 340 4.08 17.36 -2.57
N CYS A 341 5.06 16.78 -3.27
CA CYS A 341 6.17 16.04 -2.68
C CYS A 341 7.08 16.95 -1.82
N ILE A 342 7.35 18.18 -2.25
CA ILE A 342 8.12 19.17 -1.47
C ILE A 342 7.36 19.53 -0.19
N PHE A 343 6.06 19.85 -0.28
CA PHE A 343 5.22 20.14 0.88
C PHE A 343 5.20 18.97 1.88
N MET A 344 4.89 17.77 1.40
CA MET A 344 4.86 16.54 2.20
C MET A 344 6.22 16.24 2.84
N GLY A 345 7.32 16.42 2.10
CA GLY A 345 8.69 16.23 2.57
C GLY A 345 9.11 17.21 3.66
N ILE A 346 8.67 18.48 3.59
CA ILE A 346 8.88 19.46 4.65
C ILE A 346 8.09 19.06 5.90
N THR A 347 6.79 18.73 5.76
CA THR A 347 5.94 18.33 6.90
C THR A 347 6.49 17.09 7.61
N PHE A 348 6.74 16.00 6.87
CA PHE A 348 7.27 14.76 7.47
C PHE A 348 8.71 14.91 7.94
N GLY A 349 9.57 15.62 7.20
CA GLY A 349 10.96 15.89 7.61
C GLY A 349 11.04 16.63 8.93
N TRP A 350 10.18 17.64 9.15
CA TRP A 350 10.10 18.36 10.43
C TRP A 350 9.55 17.49 11.56
N THR A 351 8.50 16.69 11.30
CA THR A 351 7.94 15.75 12.28
C THR A 351 8.95 14.69 12.73
N ILE A 352 9.71 14.11 11.79
CA ILE A 352 10.77 13.13 12.07
C ILE A 352 11.94 13.81 12.80
N GLY A 353 12.33 15.02 12.39
CA GLY A 353 13.37 15.80 13.07
C GLY A 353 13.04 16.07 14.54
N ILE A 354 11.80 16.46 14.84
CA ILE A 354 11.30 16.60 16.22
C ILE A 354 11.34 15.24 16.94
N ASN A 355 10.79 14.17 16.34
CA ASN A 355 10.73 12.84 16.98
C ASN A 355 12.12 12.33 17.40
N VAL A 356 13.14 12.48 16.55
CA VAL A 356 14.52 12.04 16.84
C VAL A 356 15.21 12.94 17.87
N THR A 357 15.05 14.26 17.76
CA THR A 357 15.77 15.22 18.63
C THR A 357 15.15 15.37 20.02
N LEU A 358 13.89 15.00 20.22
CA LEU A 358 13.18 15.15 21.50
C LEU A 358 13.89 14.39 22.65
N VAL A 359 14.28 13.12 22.48
CA VAL A 359 15.05 12.39 23.51
C VAL A 359 16.35 13.11 23.85
N ILE A 360 17.08 13.54 22.82
CA ILE A 360 18.39 14.19 22.97
C ILE A 360 18.24 15.49 23.76
N PHE A 361 17.26 16.32 23.43
CA PHE A 361 17.03 17.62 24.08
C PHE A 361 16.49 17.49 25.51
N LEU A 362 15.65 16.48 25.79
CA LEU A 362 15.12 16.24 27.14
C LEU A 362 16.14 15.60 28.08
N GLN A 363 16.87 14.57 27.63
CA GLN A 363 17.80 13.81 28.48
C GLN A 363 19.20 14.46 28.62
N THR A 364 19.64 15.30 27.68
CA THR A 364 20.95 15.98 27.81
C THR A 364 20.96 16.90 29.03
N PRO A 365 21.99 16.86 29.90
CA PRO A 365 22.10 17.75 31.05
C PRO A 365 22.13 19.25 30.71
N ALA A 366 21.74 20.08 31.68
CA ALA A 366 21.96 21.52 31.61
C ALA A 366 23.46 21.84 31.44
N PRO A 367 23.84 22.87 30.66
CA PRO A 367 22.98 23.93 30.10
C PRO A 367 22.38 23.64 28.71
N LEU A 368 22.62 22.47 28.11
CA LEU A 368 22.23 22.18 26.72
C LEU A 368 20.89 21.41 26.57
N GLY A 369 20.36 20.87 27.66
CA GLY A 369 19.04 20.22 27.70
C GLY A 369 18.45 20.22 29.10
N TYR A 370 17.34 19.50 29.29
CA TYR A 370 16.57 19.51 30.53
C TYR A 370 17.05 18.51 31.61
N GLY A 371 17.95 17.58 31.28
CA GLY A 371 18.45 16.57 32.21
C GLY A 371 17.36 15.62 32.76
N MET A 372 16.30 15.37 32.01
CA MET A 372 15.20 14.48 32.42
C MET A 372 15.61 13.00 32.41
N ASN A 373 14.99 12.20 33.28
CA ASN A 373 15.16 10.74 33.28
C ASN A 373 14.55 10.11 32.02
N SER A 374 14.97 8.89 31.65
CA SER A 374 14.47 8.24 30.44
C SER A 374 12.99 7.92 30.56
N ASP A 375 12.52 7.40 31.71
CA ASP A 375 11.10 7.20 32.05
C ASP A 375 10.25 8.47 31.82
N GLN A 376 10.77 9.67 32.16
CA GLN A 376 10.07 10.95 31.95
C GLN A 376 10.01 11.32 30.45
N SER A 377 11.12 11.17 29.74
CA SER A 377 11.17 11.45 28.30
C SER A 377 10.30 10.49 27.48
N SER A 378 10.23 9.20 27.85
CA SER A 378 9.36 8.20 27.22
C SER A 378 7.89 8.53 27.43
N ALA A 379 7.49 8.99 28.63
CA ALA A 379 6.13 9.42 28.89
C ALA A 379 5.66 10.53 27.94
N MET A 380 6.55 11.43 27.49
CA MET A 380 6.20 12.48 26.53
C MET A 380 5.86 11.95 25.12
N TYR A 381 6.30 10.74 24.74
CA TYR A 381 5.89 10.09 23.48
C TYR A 381 4.45 9.54 23.51
N LEU A 382 3.80 9.50 24.68
CA LEU A 382 2.36 9.21 24.74
C LEU A 382 1.53 10.32 24.05
N THR A 383 1.97 11.57 24.11
CA THR A 383 1.29 12.74 23.53
C THR A 383 1.03 12.58 22.02
N PRO A 384 2.05 12.32 21.15
CA PRO A 384 1.81 12.08 19.73
C PRO A 384 1.01 10.80 19.43
N ILE A 385 1.11 9.75 20.26
CA ILE A 385 0.27 8.54 20.12
C ILE A 385 -1.22 8.89 20.32
N VAL A 386 -1.54 9.66 21.37
CA VAL A 386 -2.90 10.15 21.63
C VAL A 386 -3.36 11.12 20.54
N ALA A 387 -2.48 12.00 20.05
CA ALA A 387 -2.80 12.91 18.94
C ALA A 387 -3.12 12.16 17.64
N ALA A 388 -2.38 11.09 17.32
CA ALA A 388 -2.66 10.24 16.15
C ALA A 388 -3.97 9.44 16.30
N LEU A 389 -4.28 8.94 17.51
CA LEU A 389 -5.56 8.29 17.81
C LEU A 389 -6.75 9.25 17.63
N LEU A 390 -6.65 10.47 18.16
CA LEU A 390 -7.65 11.53 17.95
C LEU A 390 -7.74 11.93 16.46
N GLY A 391 -6.60 11.96 15.76
CA GLY A 391 -6.50 12.24 14.33
C GLY A 391 -7.26 11.24 13.46
N GLU A 392 -7.15 9.94 13.72
CA GLU A 392 -7.91 8.91 13.00
C GLU A 392 -9.40 8.93 13.38
N LEU A 393 -9.73 9.12 14.67
CA LEU A 393 -11.12 9.21 15.13
C LEU A 393 -11.88 10.41 14.53
N VAL A 394 -11.25 11.58 14.45
CA VAL A 394 -11.83 12.78 13.81
C VAL A 394 -11.76 12.68 12.29
N GLY A 395 -10.63 12.19 11.76
CA GLY A 395 -10.39 12.00 10.33
C GLY A 395 -11.39 11.06 9.67
N HIS A 396 -11.90 10.05 10.39
CA HIS A 396 -12.97 9.18 9.92
C HIS A 396 -14.23 9.96 9.49
N TRP A 397 -14.73 10.86 10.34
CA TRP A 397 -15.91 11.68 10.03
C TRP A 397 -15.59 12.83 9.07
N LEU A 398 -14.41 13.44 9.22
CA LEU A 398 -14.00 14.61 8.46
C LEU A 398 -13.71 14.27 6.99
N ASN A 399 -13.05 13.14 6.71
CA ASN A 399 -12.76 12.71 5.33
C ASN A 399 -14.05 12.34 4.60
N ASP A 400 -14.96 11.62 5.26
CA ASP A 400 -16.30 11.32 4.75
C ASP A 400 -17.10 12.60 4.43
N PHE A 401 -17.05 13.61 5.31
CA PHE A 401 -17.69 14.90 5.09
C PHE A 401 -17.07 15.66 3.91
N ILE A 402 -15.74 15.78 3.85
CA ILE A 402 -15.02 16.47 2.77
C ILE A 402 -15.30 15.81 1.42
N ALA A 403 -15.26 14.48 1.33
CA ALA A 403 -15.60 13.74 0.11
C ALA A 403 -17.04 14.04 -0.35
N LYS A 404 -18.02 13.97 0.56
CA LYS A 404 -19.44 14.27 0.28
C LYS A 404 -19.64 15.72 -0.15
N GLN A 405 -18.91 16.69 0.41
CA GLN A 405 -18.96 18.09 0.01
C GLN A 405 -18.29 18.35 -1.35
N TYR A 406 -17.16 17.69 -1.64
CA TYR A 406 -16.47 17.81 -2.92
C TYR A 406 -17.34 17.28 -4.07
N ILE A 407 -17.91 16.08 -3.91
CA ILE A 407 -18.86 15.48 -4.87
C ILE A 407 -20.03 16.46 -5.13
N LYS A 408 -20.64 17.02 -4.08
CA LYS A 408 -21.73 18.00 -4.20
C LYS A 408 -21.35 19.28 -4.94
N ARG A 409 -20.15 19.83 -4.71
CA ARG A 409 -19.70 21.04 -5.44
C ARG A 409 -19.49 20.76 -6.93
N VAL A 410 -18.81 19.66 -7.27
CA VAL A 410 -18.62 19.24 -8.67
C VAL A 410 -19.96 18.95 -9.35
N SER A 411 -20.95 18.43 -8.62
CA SER A 411 -22.33 18.29 -9.13
C SER A 411 -22.94 19.64 -9.55
N PHE A 412 -22.77 20.66 -8.71
CA PHE A 412 -23.48 21.95 -8.84
C PHE A 412 -22.90 22.82 -9.96
N ASP A 413 -21.57 22.87 -10.10
CA ASP A 413 -20.89 23.67 -11.13
C ASP A 413 -21.12 23.16 -12.57
N LEU A 414 -21.54 21.90 -12.73
CA LEU A 414 -21.90 21.31 -14.02
C LEU A 414 -23.35 21.62 -14.41
N ILE A 415 -24.30 21.48 -13.47
CA ILE A 415 -25.73 21.76 -13.70
C ILE A 415 -25.99 23.22 -14.10
N TYR A 416 -25.10 24.15 -13.72
CA TYR A 416 -25.16 25.56 -14.11
C TYR A 416 -24.32 25.92 -15.37
N LYS A 417 -23.76 24.93 -16.07
CA LYS A 417 -22.95 25.09 -17.29
C LYS A 417 -23.42 24.25 -18.49
N SER A 418 -24.36 23.34 -18.30
CA SER A 418 -25.14 22.64 -19.33
C SER A 418 -26.38 23.44 -19.71
#